data_AF-A0A2V3JIN1-F1
#
_entry.id   AF-A0A2V3JIN1-F1
#
_cell.length_a   1.000
_cell.length_b   1.000
_cell.length_c   1.000
_cell.angle_alpha   90.00
_cell.angle_beta   90.00
_cell.angle_gamma   90.00
#
_symmetry.space_group_name_H-M   'P 1'
#
loop_
_entity.id
_entity.type
_entity.pdbx_description
1 polymer ?
#
loop_
_entity_poly.entity_id
_entity_poly.type
_entity_poly.pdbx_seq_one_letter_code
_entity_poly.pdbx_strand_id
1 'polypeptide(L)'
;MSTKPNFQTHRYLLQTIDPVHIGTGGMRLGRVDNSIVREPGTRLPKIPGTSLSGAIRHYAAYRYGKRDCAGQAGHCGRPTCPICYTFGSISGEGEQQKSFAGVVSIGDARILLFPVYSMAGPVWVTSPSALEDLSIKGQTVSKDKAKVASGLITHEYLNLGWLMVAKESGHLELDGLSDLPDPVRKRIVLVSDKVFSQVVNSNLEVRTSVSIDPETGAANKGALFTYEAIPRAAFLWMDVVVDDYRRAFPAYDELEGWKKILDDAKASDAGVFDILNRIGGFLRKYAAPVNNKSGDYEKDFGNARVKMLGYIQEEKTQYKAATLRDKRWKNAETDTPADVVTAGLEWAEHLGIGGMGTRGFGRIRMINCHKVG
;
A
#
# COMPACT_ATOMS: atom_id res chain seq x y z
N MET A 1 -15.70 15.88 -25.68
CA MET A 1 -16.13 14.90 -24.66
C MET A 1 -14.92 14.55 -23.81
N SER A 2 -14.89 14.97 -22.54
CA SER A 2 -13.78 14.65 -21.63
C SER A 2 -13.83 13.15 -21.32
N THR A 3 -12.89 12.40 -21.88
CA THR A 3 -12.69 10.97 -21.62
C THR A 3 -12.22 10.83 -20.18
N LYS A 4 -13.14 10.60 -19.25
CA LYS A 4 -12.79 10.25 -17.86
C LYS A 4 -11.79 9.08 -17.91
N PRO A 5 -10.67 9.15 -17.18
CA PRO A 5 -9.75 8.03 -17.10
C PRO A 5 -10.49 6.78 -16.59
N ASN A 6 -10.20 5.62 -17.20
CA ASN A 6 -10.78 4.33 -16.80
C ASN A 6 -10.21 3.81 -15.45
N PHE A 7 -9.29 4.55 -14.83
CA PHE A 7 -8.66 4.21 -13.55
C PHE A 7 -9.08 5.19 -12.45
N GLN A 8 -8.94 4.76 -11.20
CA GLN A 8 -9.19 5.55 -10.01
C GLN A 8 -7.92 5.61 -9.17
N THR A 9 -7.51 6.81 -8.74
CA THR A 9 -6.37 6.96 -7.84
C THR A 9 -6.86 7.14 -6.41
N HIS A 10 -6.34 6.35 -5.49
CA HIS A 10 -6.60 6.43 -4.06
C HIS A 10 -5.34 6.87 -3.34
N ARG A 11 -5.43 7.95 -2.58
CA ARG A 11 -4.31 8.50 -1.84
C ARG A 11 -4.40 8.12 -0.38
N TYR A 12 -3.34 7.50 0.12
CA TYR A 12 -3.21 7.04 1.49
C TYR A 12 -2.24 7.93 2.24
N LEU A 13 -2.65 8.37 3.43
CA LEU A 13 -1.80 9.02 4.41
C LEU A 13 -1.42 7.98 5.48
N LEU A 14 -0.12 7.82 5.71
CA LEU A 14 0.45 6.81 6.58
C LEU A 14 1.27 7.48 7.69
N GLN A 15 1.29 6.87 8.87
CA GLN A 15 2.14 7.29 9.99
C GLN A 15 3.00 6.11 10.45
N THR A 16 4.29 6.32 10.67
CA THR A 16 5.15 5.33 11.33
C THR A 16 4.81 5.25 12.82
N ILE A 17 4.48 4.06 13.32
CA ILE A 17 4.20 3.83 14.75
C ILE A 17 5.49 3.46 15.48
N ASP A 18 6.30 2.64 14.81
CA ASP A 18 7.63 2.23 15.22
C ASP A 18 8.67 2.68 14.18
N PRO A 19 9.97 2.65 14.51
CA PRO A 19 11.02 2.85 13.52
C PRO A 19 10.85 1.89 12.34
N VAL A 20 10.84 2.44 11.12
CA VAL A 20 10.67 1.67 9.88
C VAL A 20 12.00 1.59 9.13
N HIS A 21 12.49 0.38 8.92
CA HIS A 21 13.65 0.10 8.08
C HIS A 21 13.20 -0.64 6.82
N ILE A 22 13.58 -0.14 5.65
CA ILE A 22 13.50 -0.89 4.38
C ILE A 22 14.88 -0.86 3.74
N GLY A 23 15.61 -1.95 3.83
CA GLY A 23 16.98 -2.07 3.39
C GLY A 23 17.14 -2.13 1.87
N THR A 24 18.26 -1.59 1.38
CA THR A 24 18.62 -1.64 -0.05
C THR A 24 19.05 -3.02 -0.53
N GLY A 25 19.20 -4.00 0.38
CA GLY A 25 19.52 -5.39 0.05
C GLY A 25 21.01 -5.72 -0.06
N GLY A 26 21.89 -4.80 0.34
CA GLY A 26 23.33 -5.05 0.44
C GLY A 26 23.96 -4.20 1.55
N MET A 27 24.99 -4.75 2.19
CA MET A 27 25.83 -3.97 3.08
C MET A 27 26.61 -2.95 2.25
N ARG A 28 26.54 -1.69 2.63
CA ARG A 28 27.33 -0.62 2.00
C ARG A 28 28.38 -0.17 2.99
N LEU A 29 29.61 0.05 2.53
CA LEU A 29 30.58 0.78 3.34
C LEU A 29 30.03 2.19 3.56
N GLY A 30 29.68 2.53 4.79
CA GLY A 30 28.97 3.76 5.11
C GLY A 30 28.83 3.98 6.61
N ARG A 31 27.95 4.91 7.00
CA ARG A 31 27.67 5.23 8.41
C ARG A 31 27.07 4.04 9.18
N VAL A 32 26.37 3.15 8.48
CA VAL A 32 25.75 1.93 9.02
C VAL A 32 25.98 0.78 8.08
N ASP A 33 25.87 -0.45 8.58
CA ASP A 33 25.96 -1.66 7.76
C ASP A 33 24.79 -1.74 6.78
N ASN A 34 23.56 -1.52 7.27
CA ASN A 34 22.32 -1.62 6.50
C ASN A 34 21.66 -0.25 6.29
N SER A 35 21.88 0.32 5.11
CA SER A 35 21.25 1.57 4.67
C SER A 35 19.79 1.40 4.23
N ILE A 36 18.98 2.43 4.46
CA ILE A 36 17.59 2.47 4.01
C ILE A 36 17.46 2.83 2.52
N VAL A 37 16.40 2.36 1.86
CA VAL A 37 16.06 2.72 0.48
C VAL A 37 15.72 4.20 0.39
N ARG A 38 16.25 4.86 -0.65
CA ARG A 38 16.08 6.29 -0.91
C ARG A 38 15.63 6.55 -2.34
N GLU A 39 14.94 7.64 -2.53
CA GLU A 39 14.70 8.20 -3.86
C GLU A 39 16.01 8.80 -4.41
N PRO A 40 16.44 8.47 -5.64
CA PRO A 40 17.70 8.96 -6.19
C PRO A 40 17.79 10.49 -6.34
N GLY A 41 16.70 11.15 -6.71
CA GLY A 41 16.69 12.59 -6.99
C GLY A 41 16.74 13.46 -5.73
N THR A 42 15.98 13.08 -4.69
CA THR A 42 15.86 13.88 -3.45
C THR A 42 16.73 13.36 -2.31
N ARG A 43 17.24 12.12 -2.42
CA ARG A 43 17.94 11.36 -1.37
C ARG A 43 17.08 11.13 -0.12
N LEU A 44 15.76 11.32 -0.21
CA LEU A 44 14.84 11.08 0.88
C LEU A 44 14.57 9.57 1.02
N PRO A 45 14.49 9.02 2.24
CA PRO A 45 14.00 7.67 2.46
C PRO A 45 12.60 7.49 1.90
N LYS A 46 12.33 6.30 1.36
CA LYS A 46 11.00 5.90 0.89
C LYS A 46 10.72 4.44 1.23
N ILE A 47 9.45 4.07 1.25
CA ILE A 47 9.03 2.68 1.30
C ILE A 47 8.59 2.29 -0.12
N PRO A 48 9.31 1.39 -0.81
CA PRO A 48 8.93 0.96 -2.14
C PRO A 48 7.54 0.35 -2.18
N GLY A 49 6.75 0.68 -3.20
CA GLY A 49 5.42 0.13 -3.41
C GLY A 49 5.43 -1.39 -3.58
N THR A 50 6.54 -1.95 -4.10
CA THR A 50 6.75 -3.40 -4.16
C THR A 50 6.91 -4.06 -2.79
N SER A 51 7.57 -3.38 -1.84
CA SER A 51 7.69 -3.84 -0.45
C SER A 51 6.34 -3.80 0.26
N LEU A 52 5.57 -2.73 0.05
CA LEU A 52 4.22 -2.60 0.61
C LEU A 52 3.24 -3.60 -0.02
N SER A 53 3.28 -3.79 -1.33
CA SER A 53 2.40 -4.69 -2.06
C SER A 53 2.44 -6.12 -1.52
N GLY A 54 3.64 -6.64 -1.22
CA GLY A 54 3.78 -7.97 -0.61
C GLY A 54 3.13 -8.07 0.77
N ALA A 55 3.38 -7.10 1.65
CA ALA A 55 2.80 -7.07 3.00
C ALA A 55 1.28 -6.90 2.96
N ILE A 56 0.79 -5.94 2.17
CA ILE A 56 -0.64 -5.66 1.99
C ILE A 56 -1.35 -6.89 1.42
N ARG A 57 -0.80 -7.53 0.38
CA ARG A 57 -1.35 -8.75 -0.19
C ARG A 57 -1.46 -9.86 0.86
N HIS A 58 -0.39 -10.07 1.63
CA HIS A 58 -0.37 -11.09 2.68
C HIS A 58 -1.48 -10.86 3.70
N TYR A 59 -1.58 -9.66 4.26
CA TYR A 59 -2.58 -9.37 5.28
C TYR A 59 -4.00 -9.36 4.74
N ALA A 60 -4.21 -8.81 3.54
CA ALA A 60 -5.50 -8.88 2.86
C ALA A 60 -5.92 -10.34 2.65
N ALA A 61 -5.01 -11.20 2.19
CA ALA A 61 -5.28 -12.62 2.01
C ALA A 61 -5.71 -13.30 3.32
N TYR A 62 -5.08 -12.99 4.45
CA TYR A 62 -5.50 -13.50 5.76
C TYR A 62 -6.88 -12.99 6.15
N ARG A 63 -7.15 -11.70 5.95
CA ARG A 63 -8.41 -11.08 6.32
C ARG A 63 -9.57 -11.67 5.52
N TYR A 64 -9.36 -11.96 4.24
CA TYR A 64 -10.32 -12.62 3.35
C TYR A 64 -10.37 -14.16 3.51
N GLY A 65 -9.61 -14.75 4.44
CA GLY A 65 -9.58 -16.21 4.64
C GLY A 65 -8.87 -17.00 3.53
N LYS A 66 -8.07 -16.33 2.71
CA LYS A 66 -7.39 -16.81 1.50
C LYS A 66 -5.89 -17.02 1.71
N ARG A 67 -5.48 -17.74 2.76
CA ARG A 67 -4.05 -17.89 3.12
C ARG A 67 -3.18 -18.38 1.96
N ASP A 68 -3.70 -19.27 1.13
CA ASP A 68 -3.00 -19.80 -0.06
C ASP A 68 -2.78 -18.76 -1.16
N CYS A 69 -3.29 -17.53 -1.04
CA CYS A 69 -3.09 -16.44 -1.99
C CYS A 69 -2.19 -15.31 -1.44
N ALA A 70 -1.64 -15.48 -0.24
CA ALA A 70 -0.83 -14.49 0.47
C ALA A 70 0.59 -14.33 -0.10
N GLY A 71 1.22 -15.44 -0.51
CA GLY A 71 2.63 -15.50 -0.91
C GLY A 71 2.88 -15.14 -2.37
N GLN A 72 4.15 -15.21 -2.81
CA GLN A 72 4.56 -15.10 -4.22
C GLN A 72 4.45 -16.44 -4.98
N ALA A 73 4.51 -17.56 -4.24
CA ALA A 73 4.28 -18.90 -4.74
C ALA A 73 3.10 -19.49 -3.96
N GLY A 74 2.09 -20.02 -4.66
CA GLY A 74 0.78 -20.32 -4.09
C GLY A 74 -0.23 -19.25 -4.47
N HIS A 75 -0.96 -19.50 -5.55
CA HIS A 75 -2.08 -18.71 -5.99
C HIS A 75 -3.17 -19.66 -6.48
N CYS A 76 -4.41 -19.48 -6.03
CA CYS A 76 -5.51 -20.33 -6.50
C CYS A 76 -5.81 -20.13 -8.00
N GLY A 77 -5.39 -18.99 -8.58
CA GLY A 77 -5.61 -18.66 -10.00
C GLY A 77 -7.09 -18.55 -10.39
N ARG A 78 -7.99 -18.50 -9.40
CA ARG A 78 -9.43 -18.49 -9.62
C ARG A 78 -9.89 -17.07 -9.94
N PRO A 79 -10.76 -16.91 -10.94
CA PRO A 79 -11.22 -15.60 -11.35
C PRO A 79 -12.19 -14.96 -10.34
N THR A 80 -12.79 -15.75 -9.46
CA THR A 80 -13.65 -15.30 -8.35
C THR A 80 -12.86 -14.90 -7.09
N CYS A 81 -11.53 -15.06 -7.06
CA CYS A 81 -10.75 -14.75 -5.87
C CYS A 81 -10.41 -13.25 -5.80
N PRO A 82 -10.90 -12.49 -4.80
CA PRO A 82 -10.67 -11.05 -4.70
C PRO A 82 -9.19 -10.70 -4.56
N ILE A 83 -8.39 -11.56 -3.93
CA ILE A 83 -6.94 -11.36 -3.75
C ILE A 83 -6.19 -11.50 -5.08
N CYS A 84 -6.43 -12.60 -5.81
CA CYS A 84 -5.80 -12.83 -7.11
C CYS A 84 -6.26 -11.81 -8.15
N TYR A 85 -7.51 -11.37 -8.08
CA TYR A 85 -8.04 -10.31 -8.92
C TYR A 85 -7.30 -8.98 -8.67
N THR A 86 -7.15 -8.60 -7.40
CA THR A 86 -6.54 -7.33 -6.99
C THR A 86 -5.05 -7.29 -7.32
N PHE A 87 -4.26 -8.25 -6.82
CA PHE A 87 -2.79 -8.23 -6.90
C PHE A 87 -2.22 -9.04 -8.08
N GLY A 88 -3.06 -9.75 -8.82
CA GLY A 88 -2.63 -10.68 -9.85
C GLY A 88 -2.23 -12.05 -9.30
N SER A 89 -2.08 -13.00 -10.21
CA SER A 89 -1.74 -14.39 -9.89
C SER A 89 -0.95 -15.05 -11.00
N ILE A 90 -0.05 -15.93 -10.59
CA ILE A 90 0.66 -16.86 -11.46
C ILE A 90 0.31 -18.29 -10.99
N SER A 91 -0.21 -19.12 -11.87
CA SER A 91 -0.62 -20.49 -11.53
C SER A 91 -0.16 -21.48 -12.59
N GLY A 92 0.23 -22.69 -12.18
CA GLY A 92 0.81 -23.70 -13.05
C GLY A 92 2.31 -23.52 -13.29
N GLU A 93 2.93 -24.54 -13.88
CA GLU A 93 4.36 -24.60 -14.20
C GLU A 93 4.56 -24.86 -15.71
N GLY A 94 5.69 -24.38 -16.26
CA GLY A 94 6.03 -24.59 -17.67
C GLY A 94 5.03 -23.98 -18.66
N GLU A 95 4.75 -24.68 -19.75
CA GLU A 95 3.84 -24.21 -20.83
C GLU A 95 2.37 -24.05 -20.40
N GLN A 96 1.98 -24.57 -19.23
CA GLN A 96 0.63 -24.43 -18.67
C GLN A 96 0.50 -23.23 -17.71
N GLN A 97 1.55 -22.43 -17.55
CA GLN A 97 1.54 -21.26 -16.69
C GLN A 97 0.47 -20.24 -17.15
N LYS A 98 -0.50 -20.00 -16.28
CA LYS A 98 -1.51 -18.97 -16.43
C LYS A 98 -1.16 -17.81 -15.52
N SER A 99 -0.84 -16.67 -16.13
CA SER A 99 -0.62 -15.42 -15.43
C SER A 99 -1.78 -14.45 -15.68
N PHE A 100 -2.23 -13.81 -14.62
CA PHE A 100 -3.20 -12.72 -14.66
C PHE A 100 -2.58 -11.51 -13.98
N ALA A 101 -2.55 -10.38 -14.69
CA ALA A 101 -2.18 -9.11 -14.10
C ALA A 101 -3.22 -8.69 -13.05
N GLY A 102 -2.76 -8.09 -11.96
CA GLY A 102 -3.64 -7.44 -10.99
C GLY A 102 -4.24 -6.15 -11.57
N VAL A 103 -5.21 -5.60 -10.85
CA VAL A 103 -5.88 -4.32 -11.20
C VAL A 103 -5.38 -3.15 -10.35
N VAL A 104 -4.47 -3.39 -9.41
CA VAL A 104 -3.90 -2.33 -8.56
C VAL A 104 -2.41 -2.12 -8.81
N SER A 105 -2.00 -0.86 -8.85
CA SER A 105 -0.61 -0.43 -8.83
C SER A 105 -0.37 0.38 -7.56
N ILE A 106 0.52 -0.11 -6.70
CA ILE A 106 0.86 0.53 -5.42
C ILE A 106 2.14 1.34 -5.63
N GLY A 107 2.04 2.66 -5.46
CA GLY A 107 3.17 3.57 -5.55
C GLY A 107 4.08 3.50 -4.32
N ASP A 108 5.25 4.12 -4.44
CA ASP A 108 6.18 4.27 -3.33
C ASP A 108 5.62 5.23 -2.29
N ALA A 109 5.72 4.87 -1.00
CA ALA A 109 5.39 5.79 0.08
C ALA A 109 6.54 6.77 0.31
N ARG A 110 6.26 8.06 0.13
CA ARG A 110 7.21 9.17 0.24
C ARG A 110 6.97 9.96 1.52
N ILE A 111 8.04 10.48 2.11
CA ILE A 111 7.95 11.29 3.34
C ILE A 111 7.22 12.60 3.03
N LEU A 112 6.18 12.87 3.82
CA LEU A 112 5.45 14.14 3.84
C LEU A 112 5.94 15.03 4.97
N LEU A 113 5.89 14.50 6.20
CA LEU A 113 6.28 15.21 7.41
C LEU A 113 7.29 14.37 8.19
N PHE A 114 8.45 14.95 8.49
CA PHE A 114 9.50 14.28 9.23
C PHE A 114 9.62 14.84 10.66
N PRO A 115 9.56 14.00 11.70
CA PRO A 115 9.60 14.46 13.07
C PRO A 115 11.05 14.77 13.45
N VAL A 116 11.27 15.94 14.05
CA VAL A 116 12.59 16.43 14.44
C VAL A 116 12.51 17.01 15.84
N TYR A 117 13.53 16.72 16.65
CA TYR A 117 13.71 17.39 17.92
C TYR A 117 14.06 18.86 17.71
N SER A 118 13.40 19.75 18.44
CA SER A 118 13.73 21.17 18.52
C SER A 118 13.60 21.70 19.95
N MET A 119 14.10 22.91 20.19
CA MET A 119 13.98 23.65 21.44
C MET A 119 12.52 23.99 21.80
N ALA A 120 11.61 24.00 20.81
CA ALA A 120 10.17 24.15 21.01
C ALA A 120 9.47 22.81 21.33
N GLY A 121 10.24 21.74 21.52
CA GLY A 121 9.78 20.35 21.54
C GLY A 121 9.76 19.73 20.14
N PRO A 122 9.07 18.59 19.94
CA PRO A 122 9.01 17.93 18.63
C PRO A 122 8.29 18.81 17.61
N VAL A 123 8.86 18.91 16.42
CA VAL A 123 8.29 19.58 15.25
C VAL A 123 8.26 18.64 14.05
N TRP A 124 7.39 18.94 13.09
CA TRP A 124 7.27 18.17 11.84
C TRP A 124 7.75 19.00 10.68
N VAL A 125 8.90 18.65 10.13
CA VAL A 125 9.53 19.37 9.03
C VAL A 125 8.97 18.87 7.71
N THR A 126 8.72 19.78 6.77
CA THR A 126 8.29 19.51 5.40
C THR A 126 8.90 20.51 4.42
N SER A 127 8.62 20.35 3.13
CA SER A 127 9.12 21.23 2.07
C SER A 127 8.05 21.58 1.04
N PRO A 128 8.25 22.65 0.23
CA PRO A 128 7.33 23.00 -0.84
C PRO A 128 7.02 21.82 -1.78
N SER A 129 8.03 21.09 -2.26
CA SER A 129 7.79 19.96 -3.17
C SER A 129 7.03 18.80 -2.49
N ALA A 130 7.29 18.53 -1.20
CA ALA A 130 6.57 17.50 -0.46
C ALA A 130 5.09 17.85 -0.23
N LEU A 131 4.75 19.15 -0.14
CA LEU A 131 3.37 19.63 -0.03
C LEU A 131 2.67 19.69 -1.40
N GLU A 132 3.38 20.07 -2.46
CA GLU A 132 2.85 20.09 -3.83
C GLU A 132 2.43 18.70 -4.31
N ASP A 133 3.14 17.66 -3.87
CA ASP A 133 2.77 16.25 -4.05
C ASP A 133 1.33 15.95 -3.54
N LEU A 134 0.89 16.65 -2.49
CA LEU A 134 -0.49 16.62 -1.95
C LEU A 134 -1.42 17.67 -2.56
N SER A 135 -1.04 18.31 -3.66
CA SER A 135 -1.76 19.44 -4.27
C SER A 135 -1.87 20.68 -3.38
N ILE A 136 -1.04 20.79 -2.33
CA ILE A 136 -0.94 21.99 -1.48
C ILE A 136 0.11 22.92 -2.09
N LYS A 137 -0.35 23.82 -2.97
CA LYS A 137 0.51 24.68 -3.80
C LYS A 137 0.75 26.06 -3.17
N GLY A 138 1.76 26.76 -3.67
CA GLY A 138 2.02 28.17 -3.34
C GLY A 138 2.77 28.40 -2.02
N GLN A 139 3.19 27.33 -1.35
CA GLN A 139 4.01 27.41 -0.15
C GLN A 139 5.45 27.71 -0.53
N THR A 140 6.00 28.79 -0.01
CA THR A 140 7.37 29.25 -0.29
C THR A 140 8.09 29.56 1.00
N VAL A 141 9.42 29.39 0.95
CA VAL A 141 10.32 29.70 2.06
C VAL A 141 11.71 30.02 1.52
N SER A 142 12.38 31.00 2.12
CA SER A 142 13.77 31.33 1.78
C SER A 142 14.71 30.13 2.00
N LYS A 143 15.75 30.01 1.16
CA LYS A 143 16.63 28.82 1.10
C LYS A 143 17.18 28.36 2.46
N ASP A 144 17.58 29.30 3.31
CA ASP A 144 18.26 29.04 4.58
C ASP A 144 17.40 29.44 5.81
N LYS A 145 16.09 29.59 5.61
CA LYS A 145 15.13 29.93 6.67
C LYS A 145 14.08 28.84 6.87
N ALA A 146 13.35 28.96 7.97
CA ALA A 146 12.20 28.14 8.29
C ALA A 146 10.96 29.01 8.49
N LYS A 147 9.86 28.63 7.84
CA LYS A 147 8.54 29.24 8.04
C LYS A 147 7.74 28.35 8.99
N VAL A 148 7.19 28.96 10.04
CA VAL A 148 6.58 28.25 11.18
C VAL A 148 5.14 28.71 11.41
N ALA A 149 4.32 27.86 12.03
CA ALA A 149 2.99 28.23 12.47
C ALA A 149 3.02 29.38 13.49
N SER A 150 1.93 30.15 13.57
CA SER A 150 1.80 31.23 14.54
C SER A 150 1.91 30.72 15.98
N GLY A 151 2.68 31.42 16.80
CA GLY A 151 2.91 31.05 18.21
C GLY A 151 3.84 29.86 18.46
N LEU A 152 4.43 29.23 17.43
CA LEU A 152 5.31 28.07 17.63
C LEU A 152 6.61 28.44 18.37
N ILE A 153 7.23 29.56 17.97
CA ILE A 153 8.44 30.10 18.59
C ILE A 153 8.39 31.63 18.66
N THR A 154 8.93 32.17 19.75
CA THR A 154 9.19 33.61 19.95
C THR A 154 10.59 34.02 19.51
N HIS A 155 11.56 33.11 19.56
CA HIS A 155 12.95 33.37 19.18
C HIS A 155 13.13 33.48 17.66
N GLU A 156 14.23 34.14 17.26
CA GLU A 156 14.61 34.33 15.85
C GLU A 156 15.13 33.04 15.19
N TYR A 157 15.62 32.09 15.96
CA TYR A 157 16.20 30.85 15.44
C TYR A 157 15.50 29.61 15.99
N LEU A 158 15.50 28.55 15.19
CA LEU A 158 14.99 27.23 15.53
C LEU A 158 16.06 26.18 15.21
N ASN A 159 16.27 25.22 16.11
CA ASN A 159 17.11 24.06 15.81
C ASN A 159 16.26 22.94 15.20
N LEU A 160 16.77 22.33 14.13
CA LEU A 160 16.24 21.12 13.50
C LEU A 160 17.30 20.03 13.62
N GLY A 161 17.31 19.36 14.78
CA GLY A 161 18.43 18.52 15.19
C GLY A 161 19.67 19.38 15.47
N TRP A 162 20.75 19.14 14.73
CA TRP A 162 22.00 19.89 14.84
C TRP A 162 22.02 21.20 14.03
N LEU A 163 21.09 21.37 13.09
CA LEU A 163 21.06 22.53 12.20
C LEU A 163 20.27 23.69 12.82
N MET A 164 20.87 24.86 12.91
CA MET A 164 20.18 26.10 13.30
C MET A 164 19.68 26.82 12.05
N VAL A 165 18.39 27.17 12.03
CA VAL A 165 17.75 27.92 10.94
C VAL A 165 17.08 29.18 11.47
N ALA A 166 17.19 30.28 10.72
CA ALA A 166 16.50 31.52 11.04
C ALA A 166 15.02 31.42 10.69
N LYS A 167 14.16 31.99 11.53
CA LYS A 167 12.73 32.12 11.28
C LYS A 167 12.48 33.12 10.16
N GLU A 168 11.63 32.76 9.21
CA GLU A 168 11.14 33.67 8.19
C GLU A 168 9.98 34.54 8.72
N SER A 169 9.85 35.75 8.18
CA SER A 169 8.71 36.62 8.49
C SER A 169 7.39 36.02 7.98
N GLY A 170 6.31 36.28 8.73
CA GLY A 170 4.99 35.71 8.47
C GLY A 170 4.75 34.36 9.14
N HIS A 171 3.59 33.77 8.85
CA HIS A 171 3.16 32.51 9.43
C HIS A 171 2.90 31.48 8.35
N LEU A 172 3.20 30.23 8.67
CA LEU A 172 2.81 29.09 7.86
C LEU A 172 1.33 28.79 8.11
N GLU A 173 0.54 28.88 7.04
CA GLU A 173 -0.86 28.46 7.00
C GLU A 173 -0.99 27.36 5.96
N LEU A 174 -1.48 26.20 6.40
CA LEU A 174 -1.61 25.00 5.57
C LEU A 174 -3.06 24.55 5.57
N ASP A 175 -3.72 24.77 4.44
CA ASP A 175 -5.00 24.15 4.12
C ASP A 175 -4.76 22.77 3.50
N GLY A 176 -5.67 21.82 3.70
CA GLY A 176 -5.63 20.49 3.07
C GLY A 176 -4.92 19.39 3.87
N LEU A 177 -4.54 19.64 5.12
CA LEU A 177 -4.00 18.62 6.05
C LEU A 177 -4.94 18.34 7.25
N SER A 178 -6.25 18.52 7.08
CA SER A 178 -7.24 18.34 8.16
C SER A 178 -7.22 16.96 8.81
N ASP A 179 -6.80 15.94 8.06
CA ASP A 179 -6.73 14.55 8.53
C ASP A 179 -5.61 14.30 9.55
N LEU A 180 -4.63 15.21 9.65
CA LEU A 180 -3.57 15.10 10.64
C LEU A 180 -4.07 15.49 12.04
N PRO A 181 -3.56 14.88 13.12
CA PRO A 181 -3.89 15.30 14.48
C PRO A 181 -3.56 16.77 14.74
N ASP A 182 -4.42 17.48 15.47
CA ASP A 182 -4.25 18.90 15.84
C ASP A 182 -2.85 19.24 16.41
N PRO A 183 -2.25 18.43 17.31
CA PRO A 183 -0.91 18.72 17.83
C PRO A 183 0.18 18.71 16.75
N VAL A 184 0.02 17.89 15.71
CA VAL A 184 0.95 17.81 14.58
C VAL A 184 0.81 19.06 13.73
N ARG A 185 -0.43 19.42 13.34
CA ARG A 185 -0.70 20.57 12.46
C ARG A 185 -0.14 21.88 13.01
N LYS A 186 -0.25 22.10 14.32
CA LYS A 186 0.26 23.31 15.01
C LYS A 186 1.79 23.37 15.11
N ARG A 187 2.50 22.29 14.78
CA ARG A 187 3.96 22.14 14.94
C ARG A 187 4.66 21.80 13.61
N ILE A 188 4.02 22.09 12.48
CA ILE A 188 4.64 21.95 11.16
C ILE A 188 5.60 23.11 10.92
N VAL A 189 6.76 22.78 10.34
CA VAL A 189 7.82 23.70 9.97
C VAL A 189 8.14 23.49 8.49
N LEU A 190 8.00 24.54 7.70
CA LEU A 190 8.34 24.54 6.28
C LEU A 190 9.79 25.02 6.10
N VAL A 191 10.59 24.24 5.39
CA VAL A 191 11.96 24.59 4.98
C VAL A 191 12.15 24.35 3.49
N SER A 192 13.24 24.86 2.91
CA SER A 192 13.53 24.61 1.49
C SER A 192 13.79 23.12 1.23
N ASP A 193 13.58 22.63 0.00
CA ASP A 193 13.78 21.21 -0.34
C ASP A 193 15.23 20.75 -0.07
N LYS A 194 16.21 21.65 -0.23
CA LYS A 194 17.61 21.40 0.11
C LYS A 194 17.79 21.15 1.61
N VAL A 195 17.25 22.04 2.45
CA VAL A 195 17.33 21.90 3.91
C VAL A 195 16.53 20.69 4.37
N PHE A 196 15.37 20.43 3.76
CA PHE A 196 14.54 19.27 4.09
C PHE A 196 15.29 17.95 3.90
N SER A 197 15.93 17.75 2.75
CA SER A 197 16.74 16.55 2.51
C SER A 197 17.87 16.40 3.52
N GLN A 198 18.56 17.49 3.88
CA GLN A 198 19.63 17.47 4.90
C GLN A 198 19.11 17.13 6.29
N VAL A 199 17.99 17.74 6.69
CA VAL A 199 17.35 17.51 7.99
C VAL A 199 16.89 16.05 8.11
N VAL A 200 16.19 15.53 7.09
CA VAL A 200 15.74 14.13 7.09
C VAL A 200 16.92 13.18 7.20
N ASN A 201 17.93 13.32 6.33
CA ASN A 201 19.09 12.43 6.31
C ASN A 201 19.92 12.48 7.60
N SER A 202 19.95 13.63 8.29
CA SER A 202 20.72 13.80 9.52
C SER A 202 20.04 13.26 10.77
N ASN A 203 18.71 13.11 10.73
CA ASN A 203 17.88 12.79 11.90
C ASN A 203 17.20 11.41 11.80
N LEU A 204 17.69 10.52 10.91
CA LEU A 204 17.27 9.13 10.92
C LEU A 204 17.76 8.40 12.16
N GLU A 205 16.97 7.45 12.64
CA GLU A 205 17.41 6.59 13.73
C GLU A 205 18.51 5.66 13.22
N VAL A 206 19.61 5.59 13.96
CA VAL A 206 20.64 4.56 13.78
C VAL A 206 20.55 3.62 14.97
N ARG A 207 20.28 2.34 14.68
CA ARG A 207 20.10 1.31 15.69
C ARG A 207 21.09 0.19 15.50
N THR A 208 21.49 -0.42 16.61
CA THR A 208 22.31 -1.63 16.64
C THR A 208 21.42 -2.81 16.99
N SER A 209 21.53 -3.90 16.24
CA SER A 209 20.85 -5.16 16.49
C SER A 209 21.86 -6.27 16.63
N VAL A 210 21.51 -7.27 17.44
CA VAL A 210 22.33 -8.44 17.69
C VAL A 210 21.43 -9.68 17.68
N SER A 211 21.91 -10.78 17.09
CA SER A 211 21.29 -12.09 17.30
C SER A 211 21.87 -12.71 18.57
N ILE A 212 21.01 -13.18 19.47
CA ILE A 212 21.39 -13.84 20.72
C ILE A 212 21.17 -15.34 20.58
N ASP A 213 22.14 -16.12 21.02
CA ASP A 213 22.01 -17.57 21.16
C ASP A 213 21.07 -17.87 22.36
N PRO A 214 19.95 -18.59 22.14
CA PRO A 214 18.99 -18.88 23.20
C PRO A 214 19.54 -19.84 24.28
N GLU A 215 20.55 -20.66 23.98
CA GLU A 215 21.13 -21.61 24.94
C GLU A 215 22.17 -20.93 25.84
N THR A 216 23.04 -20.09 25.24
CA THR A 216 24.17 -19.48 25.97
C THR A 216 23.87 -18.07 26.48
N GLY A 217 22.84 -17.39 25.93
CA GLY A 217 22.54 -15.99 26.21
C GLY A 217 23.57 -15.01 25.64
N ALA A 218 24.57 -15.49 24.91
CA ALA A 218 25.61 -14.67 24.31
C ALA A 218 25.23 -14.17 22.91
N ALA A 219 25.86 -13.09 22.46
CA ALA A 219 25.73 -12.62 21.09
C ALA A 219 26.34 -13.64 20.12
N ASN A 220 25.57 -14.02 19.09
CA ASN A 220 26.07 -14.83 18.00
C ASN A 220 27.21 -14.10 17.27
N LYS A 221 28.32 -14.82 17.06
CA LYS A 221 29.51 -14.26 16.44
C LYS A 221 29.18 -13.75 15.03
N GLY A 222 29.47 -12.47 14.76
CA GLY A 222 29.20 -11.83 13.47
C GLY A 222 27.75 -11.38 13.25
N ALA A 223 26.88 -11.47 14.25
CA ALA A 223 25.48 -11.08 14.15
C ALA A 223 25.15 -9.70 14.73
N LEU A 224 26.18 -8.91 15.07
CA LEU A 224 26.04 -7.51 15.45
C LEU A 224 26.02 -6.66 14.17
N PHE A 225 24.95 -5.90 13.95
CA PHE A 225 24.85 -5.01 12.79
C PHE A 225 24.09 -3.73 13.14
N THR A 226 24.39 -2.68 12.39
CA THR A 226 23.74 -1.37 12.49
C THR A 226 22.83 -1.09 11.29
N TYR A 227 21.72 -0.40 11.51
CA TYR A 227 20.80 -0.03 10.44
C TYR A 227 20.19 1.37 10.63
N GLU A 228 19.83 1.99 9.50
CA GLU A 228 19.07 3.24 9.46
C GLU A 228 17.56 2.97 9.48
N ALA A 229 16.78 3.74 10.22
CA ALA A 229 15.32 3.67 10.20
C ALA A 229 14.67 5.06 10.14
N ILE A 230 13.52 5.13 9.45
CA ILE A 230 12.61 6.27 9.56
C ILE A 230 12.05 6.25 11.00
N PRO A 231 12.18 7.34 11.77
CA PRO A 231 11.70 7.39 13.15
C PRO A 231 10.18 7.21 13.23
N ARG A 232 9.69 6.88 14.43
CA ARG A 232 8.26 6.92 14.73
C ARG A 232 7.69 8.33 14.54
N ALA A 233 6.38 8.42 14.30
CA ALA A 233 5.61 9.64 14.08
C ALA A 233 5.96 10.42 12.79
N ALA A 234 6.69 9.80 11.85
CA ALA A 234 6.83 10.32 10.50
C ALA A 234 5.56 10.06 9.69
N PHE A 235 5.13 11.06 8.92
CA PHE A 235 4.01 10.91 8.01
C PHE A 235 4.54 10.69 6.60
N LEU A 236 3.99 9.68 5.94
CA LEU A 236 4.25 9.36 4.55
C LEU A 236 2.94 9.39 3.78
N TRP A 237 3.03 9.53 2.47
CA TRP A 237 1.89 9.40 1.60
C TRP A 237 2.20 8.46 0.44
N MET A 238 1.20 7.76 -0.08
CA MET A 238 1.31 6.95 -1.30
C MET A 238 0.02 6.99 -2.11
N ASP A 239 0.15 6.83 -3.42
CA ASP A 239 -0.99 6.62 -4.31
C ASP A 239 -1.12 5.13 -4.67
N VAL A 240 -2.37 4.68 -4.72
CA VAL A 240 -2.76 3.37 -5.24
C VAL A 240 -3.68 3.62 -6.41
N VAL A 241 -3.23 3.22 -7.61
CA VAL A 241 -4.02 3.32 -8.82
C VAL A 241 -4.79 2.02 -9.02
N VAL A 242 -6.10 2.11 -9.13
CA VAL A 242 -6.99 0.99 -9.44
C VAL A 242 -7.45 1.13 -10.89
N ASP A 243 -6.95 0.27 -11.76
CA ASP A 243 -7.38 0.15 -13.16
C ASP A 243 -8.18 -1.15 -13.32
N ASP A 244 -9.47 -1.08 -12.98
CA ASP A 244 -10.38 -2.23 -13.11
C ASP A 244 -10.95 -2.33 -14.53
N TYR A 245 -10.07 -2.63 -15.50
CA TYR A 245 -10.44 -2.79 -16.91
C TYR A 245 -11.39 -3.97 -17.17
N ARG A 246 -11.50 -4.93 -16.24
CA ARG A 246 -12.39 -6.10 -16.37
C ARG A 246 -13.79 -5.84 -15.83
N ARG A 247 -13.93 -4.89 -14.87
CA ARG A 247 -15.22 -4.54 -14.23
C ARG A 247 -15.96 -5.76 -13.71
N ALA A 248 -15.21 -6.68 -13.11
CA ALA A 248 -15.66 -8.00 -12.70
C ALA A 248 -15.08 -8.36 -11.33
N PHE A 249 -14.91 -7.37 -10.45
CA PHE A 249 -14.43 -7.63 -9.10
C PHE A 249 -15.45 -8.53 -8.37
N PRO A 250 -15.01 -9.65 -7.77
CA PRO A 250 -15.90 -10.63 -7.15
C PRO A 250 -16.32 -10.19 -5.74
N ALA A 251 -17.05 -9.07 -5.66
CA ALA A 251 -17.72 -8.64 -4.44
C ALA A 251 -18.82 -9.65 -4.05
N TYR A 252 -19.18 -9.71 -2.77
CA TYR A 252 -20.18 -10.67 -2.29
C TYR A 252 -21.53 -10.57 -3.05
N ASP A 253 -22.03 -9.35 -3.25
CA ASP A 253 -23.31 -9.11 -3.92
C ASP A 253 -23.24 -9.39 -5.43
N GLU A 254 -22.11 -9.08 -6.07
CA GLU A 254 -21.84 -9.45 -7.47
C GLU A 254 -21.83 -10.97 -7.62
N LEU A 255 -21.17 -11.69 -6.71
CA LEU A 255 -21.17 -13.16 -6.68
C LEU A 255 -22.59 -13.73 -6.49
N GLU A 256 -23.44 -13.08 -5.69
CA GLU A 256 -24.86 -13.46 -5.54
C GLU A 256 -25.64 -13.25 -6.84
N GLY A 257 -25.42 -12.12 -7.53
CA GLY A 257 -26.01 -11.82 -8.83
C GLY A 257 -25.60 -12.84 -9.89
N TRP A 258 -24.29 -13.12 -10.01
CA TRP A 258 -23.77 -14.09 -10.97
C TRP A 258 -24.28 -15.50 -10.68
N LYS A 259 -24.36 -15.89 -9.41
CA LYS A 259 -24.94 -17.18 -9.02
C LYS A 259 -26.37 -17.33 -9.53
N LYS A 260 -27.22 -16.33 -9.32
CA LYS A 260 -28.63 -16.37 -9.78
C LYS A 260 -28.73 -16.58 -11.29
N ILE A 261 -27.92 -15.86 -12.07
CA ILE A 261 -27.91 -15.98 -13.53
C ILE A 261 -27.37 -17.35 -13.97
N LEU A 262 -26.33 -17.85 -13.31
CA LEU A 262 -25.72 -19.14 -13.64
C LEU A 262 -26.56 -20.32 -13.14
N ASP A 263 -27.40 -20.19 -12.12
CA ASP A 263 -28.30 -21.26 -11.64
C ASP A 263 -29.63 -21.29 -12.42
N ASP A 264 -30.03 -20.19 -13.07
CA ASP A 264 -31.31 -20.12 -13.79
C ASP A 264 -31.26 -20.91 -15.11
N ALA A 265 -31.99 -22.04 -15.16
CA ALA A 265 -32.11 -22.87 -16.36
C ALA A 265 -32.73 -22.15 -17.56
N LYS A 266 -33.40 -21.00 -17.34
CA LYS A 266 -33.99 -20.14 -18.38
C LYS A 266 -33.13 -18.91 -18.72
N ALA A 267 -31.99 -18.72 -18.07
CA ALA A 267 -31.09 -17.62 -18.38
C ALA A 267 -30.65 -17.67 -19.84
N SER A 268 -30.55 -16.52 -20.49
CA SER A 268 -30.03 -16.45 -21.85
C SER A 268 -28.56 -16.86 -21.88
N ASP A 269 -28.19 -17.66 -22.88
CA ASP A 269 -26.78 -18.03 -23.12
C ASP A 269 -25.89 -16.79 -23.27
N ALA A 270 -26.45 -15.69 -23.75
CA ALA A 270 -25.76 -14.39 -23.84
C ALA A 270 -25.37 -13.82 -22.46
N GLY A 271 -26.26 -13.90 -21.46
CA GLY A 271 -25.97 -13.42 -20.09
C GLY A 271 -24.92 -14.29 -19.39
N VAL A 272 -25.03 -15.61 -19.54
CA VAL A 272 -24.04 -16.56 -19.03
C VAL A 272 -22.68 -16.36 -19.72
N PHE A 273 -22.68 -16.16 -21.04
CA PHE A 273 -21.46 -15.91 -21.81
C PHE A 273 -20.76 -14.61 -21.38
N ASP A 274 -21.50 -13.51 -21.20
CA ASP A 274 -20.94 -12.23 -20.75
C ASP A 274 -20.24 -12.35 -19.39
N ILE A 275 -20.87 -13.02 -18.42
CA ILE A 275 -20.31 -13.30 -17.09
C ILE A 275 -19.02 -14.13 -17.21
N LEU A 276 -19.07 -15.25 -17.93
CA LEU A 276 -17.92 -16.14 -18.11
C LEU A 276 -16.76 -15.46 -18.85
N ASN A 277 -17.07 -14.54 -19.77
CA ASN A 277 -16.08 -13.77 -20.51
C ASN A 277 -15.39 -12.73 -19.61
N ARG A 278 -16.18 -11.96 -18.84
CA ARG A 278 -15.69 -10.88 -17.99
C ARG A 278 -14.82 -11.36 -16.83
N ILE A 279 -15.26 -12.41 -16.13
CA ILE A 279 -14.65 -12.77 -14.84
C ILE A 279 -13.33 -13.52 -15.05
N GLY A 280 -13.22 -14.37 -16.07
CA GLY A 280 -12.07 -15.29 -16.18
C GLY A 280 -11.54 -15.56 -17.57
N GLY A 281 -11.99 -14.87 -18.62
CA GLY A 281 -11.55 -15.14 -20.00
C GLY A 281 -11.67 -16.62 -20.41
N PHE A 282 -12.52 -17.38 -19.72
CA PHE A 282 -12.63 -18.85 -19.78
C PHE A 282 -12.91 -19.32 -21.22
N LEU A 283 -13.52 -18.45 -22.03
CA LEU A 283 -13.99 -18.70 -23.38
C LEU A 283 -12.91 -18.53 -24.45
N ARG A 284 -11.80 -17.82 -24.19
CA ARG A 284 -10.86 -17.42 -25.25
C ARG A 284 -10.08 -18.60 -25.88
N LYS A 285 -10.07 -19.78 -25.24
CA LYS A 285 -9.33 -20.97 -25.71
C LYS A 285 -10.18 -22.23 -25.92
N TYR A 286 -11.39 -22.33 -25.37
CA TYR A 286 -12.18 -23.58 -25.37
C TYR A 286 -13.70 -23.43 -25.51
N ALA A 287 -14.29 -22.25 -25.37
CA ALA A 287 -15.76 -22.18 -25.26
C ALA A 287 -16.39 -20.97 -25.95
N ALA A 288 -15.67 -20.21 -26.77
CA ALA A 288 -16.30 -19.33 -27.75
C ALA A 288 -16.62 -20.14 -29.02
N PRO A 289 -17.79 -19.97 -29.68
CA PRO A 289 -18.19 -20.79 -30.83
C PRO A 289 -17.12 -20.82 -31.93
N VAL A 290 -16.45 -19.69 -32.14
CA VAL A 290 -15.43 -19.48 -33.18
C VAL A 290 -14.06 -20.05 -32.80
N ASN A 291 -13.78 -20.25 -31.51
CA ASN A 291 -12.45 -20.63 -31.01
C ASN A 291 -12.48 -21.96 -30.22
N ASN A 292 -13.57 -22.74 -30.29
CA ASN A 292 -13.68 -23.99 -29.57
C ASN A 292 -12.81 -25.08 -30.23
N LYS A 293 -11.75 -25.48 -29.54
CA LYS A 293 -10.83 -26.54 -29.98
C LYS A 293 -11.39 -27.96 -29.86
N SER A 294 -12.38 -28.19 -29.00
CA SER A 294 -12.96 -29.53 -28.77
C SER A 294 -13.96 -29.94 -29.86
N GLY A 295 -14.54 -28.95 -30.56
CA GLY A 295 -15.61 -29.16 -31.54
C GLY A 295 -17.02 -29.30 -30.94
N ASP A 296 -17.15 -29.33 -29.61
CA ASP A 296 -18.43 -29.48 -28.90
C ASP A 296 -18.69 -28.28 -27.96
N TYR A 297 -19.32 -27.24 -28.52
CA TYR A 297 -19.55 -25.98 -27.81
C TYR A 297 -20.51 -26.11 -26.64
N GLU A 298 -21.63 -26.81 -26.82
CA GLU A 298 -22.68 -26.90 -25.80
C GLU A 298 -22.16 -27.58 -24.54
N LYS A 299 -21.41 -28.68 -24.71
CA LYS A 299 -20.79 -29.41 -23.61
C LYS A 299 -19.76 -28.57 -22.87
N ASP A 300 -18.86 -27.90 -23.59
CA ASP A 300 -17.81 -27.08 -22.97
C ASP A 300 -18.38 -25.84 -22.27
N PHE A 301 -19.40 -25.23 -22.85
CA PHE A 301 -20.14 -24.13 -22.23
C PHE A 301 -20.85 -24.57 -20.95
N GLY A 302 -21.52 -25.73 -20.98
CA GLY A 302 -22.14 -26.34 -19.81
C GLY A 302 -21.13 -26.66 -18.69
N ASN A 303 -19.98 -27.24 -19.05
CA ASN A 303 -18.91 -27.53 -18.10
C ASN A 303 -18.33 -26.25 -17.47
N ALA A 304 -18.13 -25.20 -18.27
CA ALA A 304 -17.66 -23.91 -17.78
C ALA A 304 -18.65 -23.28 -16.78
N ARG A 305 -19.95 -23.35 -17.08
CA ARG A 305 -21.03 -22.88 -16.20
C ARG A 305 -21.01 -23.60 -14.86
N VAL A 306 -21.00 -24.93 -14.85
CA VAL A 306 -20.97 -25.75 -13.60
C VAL A 306 -19.72 -25.45 -12.78
N LYS A 307 -18.55 -25.39 -13.43
CA LYS A 307 -17.29 -25.09 -12.76
C LYS A 307 -17.28 -23.69 -12.12
N MET A 308 -17.84 -22.71 -12.81
CA MET A 308 -17.95 -21.35 -12.31
C MET A 308 -18.88 -21.25 -11.10
N LEU A 309 -20.03 -21.94 -11.15
CA LEU A 309 -20.94 -22.05 -10.00
C LEU A 309 -20.25 -22.61 -8.76
N GLY A 310 -19.44 -23.67 -8.93
CA GLY A 310 -18.62 -24.23 -7.85
C GLY A 310 -17.69 -23.19 -7.24
N TYR A 311 -16.95 -22.44 -8.07
CA TYR A 311 -16.06 -21.38 -7.60
C TYR A 311 -16.78 -20.27 -6.85
N ILE A 312 -17.94 -19.81 -7.36
CA ILE A 312 -18.75 -18.79 -6.70
C ILE A 312 -19.26 -19.27 -5.35
N GLN A 313 -19.74 -20.52 -5.26
CA GLN A 313 -20.27 -21.09 -4.02
C GLN A 313 -19.17 -21.23 -2.95
N GLU A 314 -17.98 -21.70 -3.34
CA GLU A 314 -16.81 -21.77 -2.46
C GLU A 314 -16.40 -20.35 -1.99
N GLU A 315 -16.34 -19.38 -2.90
CA GLU A 315 -15.96 -18.00 -2.58
C GLU A 315 -16.91 -17.36 -1.57
N LYS A 316 -18.23 -17.48 -1.78
CA LYS A 316 -19.25 -16.95 -0.87
C LYS A 316 -19.17 -17.58 0.52
N THR A 317 -18.84 -18.87 0.60
CA THR A 317 -18.65 -19.56 1.88
C THR A 317 -17.47 -18.96 2.63
N GLN A 318 -16.37 -18.67 1.93
CA GLN A 318 -15.19 -18.04 2.53
C GLN A 318 -15.45 -16.59 2.96
N TYR A 319 -16.18 -15.79 2.16
CA TYR A 319 -16.60 -14.45 2.58
C TYR A 319 -17.43 -14.45 3.88
N LYS A 320 -18.30 -15.46 4.08
CA LYS A 320 -19.07 -15.61 5.32
C LYS A 320 -18.21 -16.01 6.52
N ALA A 321 -17.18 -16.82 6.29
CA ALA A 321 -16.25 -17.26 7.33
C ALA A 321 -15.14 -16.24 7.65
N ALA A 322 -14.91 -15.27 6.76
CA ALA A 322 -13.92 -14.23 6.92
C ALA A 322 -14.30 -13.27 8.07
N THR A 323 -13.31 -12.88 8.87
CA THR A 323 -13.47 -11.90 9.97
C THR A 323 -13.65 -10.46 9.47
N LEU A 324 -13.90 -10.28 8.16
CA LEU A 324 -14.04 -8.99 7.50
C LEU A 324 -15.25 -8.18 7.97
N ARG A 325 -16.36 -8.82 8.37
CA ARG A 325 -17.63 -8.12 8.61
C ARG A 325 -17.64 -7.27 9.87
N ASP A 326 -16.90 -7.65 10.92
CA ASP A 326 -17.06 -7.02 12.24
C ASP A 326 -16.08 -5.86 12.52
N LYS A 327 -15.05 -5.66 11.67
CA LYS A 327 -13.95 -4.71 11.93
C LYS A 327 -13.39 -4.09 10.64
N ARG A 328 -14.20 -3.33 9.88
CA ARG A 328 -13.74 -2.56 8.71
C ARG A 328 -13.45 -1.10 9.10
N TRP A 329 -12.40 -0.50 8.53
CA TRP A 329 -12.18 0.95 8.59
C TRP A 329 -13.36 1.75 8.00
N LYS A 330 -14.04 1.18 7.00
CA LYS A 330 -15.31 1.68 6.46
C LYS A 330 -16.32 0.54 6.36
N ASN A 331 -17.50 0.72 6.97
CA ASN A 331 -18.64 -0.18 6.83
C ASN A 331 -19.30 0.01 5.46
N ALA A 332 -18.58 -0.32 4.38
CA ALA A 332 -19.14 -0.36 3.03
C ALA A 332 -19.83 -1.71 2.80
N GLU A 333 -21.01 -1.67 2.16
CA GLU A 333 -21.80 -2.85 1.80
C GLU A 333 -21.14 -3.67 0.68
N THR A 334 -20.39 -3.01 -0.22
CA THR A 334 -19.72 -3.64 -1.37
C THR A 334 -18.20 -3.45 -1.32
N ASP A 335 -17.46 -4.53 -1.53
CA ASP A 335 -16.00 -4.50 -1.61
C ASP A 335 -15.52 -4.10 -3.01
N THR A 336 -14.42 -3.36 -3.08
CA THR A 336 -13.68 -3.01 -4.30
C THR A 336 -12.21 -3.44 -4.19
N PRO A 337 -11.42 -3.42 -5.28
CA PRO A 337 -9.98 -3.65 -5.19
C PRO A 337 -9.26 -2.69 -4.21
N ALA A 338 -9.74 -1.45 -4.07
CA ALA A 338 -9.20 -0.50 -3.11
C ALA A 338 -9.48 -0.91 -1.65
N ASP A 339 -10.62 -1.55 -1.39
CA ASP A 339 -10.97 -2.07 -0.06
C ASP A 339 -10.10 -3.27 0.31
N VAL A 340 -9.70 -4.10 -0.66
CA VAL A 340 -8.72 -5.17 -0.45
C VAL A 340 -7.37 -4.59 -0.02
N VAL A 341 -6.92 -3.50 -0.64
CA VAL A 341 -5.69 -2.80 -0.24
C VAL A 341 -5.81 -2.19 1.16
N THR A 342 -6.93 -1.52 1.43
CA THR A 342 -7.22 -0.91 2.74
C THR A 342 -7.22 -1.97 3.85
N ALA A 343 -7.86 -3.12 3.60
CA ALA A 343 -7.88 -4.26 4.50
C ALA A 343 -6.47 -4.77 4.87
N GLY A 344 -5.55 -4.80 3.92
CA GLY A 344 -4.16 -5.17 4.18
C GLY A 344 -3.41 -4.11 5.00
N LEU A 345 -3.64 -2.83 4.71
CA LEU A 345 -3.01 -1.71 5.42
C LEU A 345 -3.46 -1.58 6.89
N GLU A 346 -4.72 -1.86 7.19
CA GLU A 346 -5.23 -1.87 8.57
C GLU A 346 -4.44 -2.84 9.47
N TRP A 347 -4.02 -3.99 8.94
CA TRP A 347 -3.26 -4.98 9.69
C TRP A 347 -1.76 -4.67 9.77
N ALA A 348 -1.24 -3.83 8.88
CA ALA A 348 0.15 -3.37 8.91
C ALA A 348 0.48 -2.57 10.19
N GLU A 349 -0.54 -1.97 10.82
CA GLU A 349 -0.40 -1.31 12.12
C GLU A 349 -0.07 -2.29 13.25
N HIS A 350 -0.60 -3.51 13.17
CA HIS A 350 -0.46 -4.51 14.23
C HIS A 350 0.68 -5.49 13.95
N LEU A 351 0.81 -5.91 12.69
CA LEU A 351 1.72 -6.97 12.26
C LEU A 351 3.01 -6.45 11.60
N GLY A 352 3.04 -5.17 11.24
CA GLY A 352 4.19 -4.53 10.62
C GLY A 352 4.24 -4.60 9.10
N ILE A 353 5.34 -4.11 8.53
CA ILE A 353 5.64 -4.16 7.09
C ILE A 353 6.96 -4.89 6.89
N GLY A 354 6.97 -6.17 7.27
CA GLY A 354 8.12 -7.06 7.12
C GLY A 354 8.20 -8.16 8.17
N GLY A 355 9.24 -9.00 8.07
CA GLY A 355 9.58 -10.11 8.96
C GLY A 355 11.02 -10.58 8.76
N MET A 356 11.47 -11.59 9.53
CA MET A 356 12.87 -12.07 9.57
C MET A 356 13.49 -12.45 8.21
N GLY A 357 12.68 -12.81 7.21
CA GLY A 357 13.16 -13.11 5.83
C GLY A 357 13.07 -11.94 4.84
N THR A 358 12.57 -10.78 5.27
CA THR A 358 12.36 -9.61 4.40
C THR A 358 13.40 -8.54 4.67
N ARG A 359 13.66 -7.70 3.68
CA ARG A 359 14.64 -6.60 3.78
C ARG A 359 14.19 -5.45 4.68
N GLY A 360 13.07 -5.56 5.40
CA GLY A 360 12.54 -4.46 6.20
C GLY A 360 11.68 -4.89 7.37
N PHE A 361 11.43 -3.95 8.28
CA PHE A 361 10.58 -4.12 9.45
C PHE A 361 10.11 -2.75 9.96
N GLY A 362 9.16 -2.77 10.88
CA GLY A 362 8.51 -1.59 11.45
C GLY A 362 7.00 -1.64 11.23
N ARG A 363 6.28 -0.73 11.88
CA ARG A 363 4.81 -0.67 11.82
C ARG A 363 4.35 0.67 11.31
N ILE A 364 3.36 0.65 10.43
CA ILE A 364 2.73 1.84 9.86
C ILE A 364 1.22 1.80 10.13
N ARG A 365 0.65 2.96 10.45
CA ARG A 365 -0.79 3.16 10.58
C ARG A 365 -1.30 3.94 9.39
N MET A 366 -2.41 3.50 8.81
CA MET A 366 -3.18 4.31 7.88
C MET A 366 -3.97 5.36 8.67
N ILE A 367 -3.77 6.64 8.33
CA ILE A 367 -4.47 7.77 8.95
C ILE A 367 -5.72 8.12 8.16
N ASN A 368 -5.61 8.18 6.83
CA ASN A 368 -6.75 8.39 5.95
C ASN A 368 -6.51 7.79 4.56
N CYS A 369 -7.60 7.58 3.83
CA CYS A 369 -7.63 7.24 2.41
C CYS A 369 -8.77 8.01 1.72
N HIS A 370 -8.42 8.77 0.68
CA HIS A 370 -9.39 9.47 -0.17
C HIS A 370 -9.13 9.19 -1.65
N LYS A 371 -10.20 9.22 -2.45
CA LYS A 371 -10.10 9.13 -3.90
C LYS A 371 -9.67 10.48 -4.45
N VAL A 372 -8.65 10.48 -5.30
CA VAL A 372 -8.17 11.66 -6.04
C VAL A 372 -9.07 11.85 -7.26
N GLY A 373 -9.56 13.08 -7.45
CA GLY A 373 -10.56 13.46 -8.45
C GLY A 373 -10.09 13.41 -9.89
#